data_AF-A0A812Z7L8-F1
#
_entry.id   AF-A0A812Z7L8-F1
#
_cell.length_a   1.000
_cell.length_b   1.000
_cell.length_c   1.000
_cell.angle_alpha   90.00
_cell.angle_beta   90.00
_cell.angle_gamma   90.00
#
_symmetry.space_group_name_H-M   'P 1'
#
loop_
_entity.id
_entity.type
_entity.pdbx_description
1 polymer ?
#
loop_
_entity_poly.entity_id
_entity_poly.type
_entity_poly.pdbx_seq_one_letter_code
_entity_poly.pdbx_strand_id
1 'polypeptide(L)'
;MKLSLHSKPVFPQTQPQNAVDPEFRVQRVSWREAFNEEEGRRREQLLKQRLAGAYKPRLRGTLLFVSYFLCSVLLSMLEDSFALHFWKLFQTGAAALGSFLLSFGISWADRLCPSSRIDMFCTLTCLTFTWLVGLIVGFMMLGHTLLLTLAVGPAIGMLARHGFADGLGEATLAVGAARARRRSIVFEGAVRHERGEACVVSWPGKYATAWDHLMASAQGQTSAAVVFLPEGDKNFGKHSPIPRREGIDGRCWCMPLYGEEKPWGCRWWASWIQNVETAVQRRAELQVYFFEGALGKGKVASFETAGQENLQREALLKKMSDFKKCDHFRRAKEAGLKNLRRKTRYDSSSQYSREKYRLFLQWLPAVDRRFLEDSDGLGISQKAEVAWLEKKGYEYTAVDVSRWLRPANTKAEPTNRPHKLGRQMDSE
;
A
#
# COMPACT_ATOMS: atom_id res chain seq x y z
N MET A 1 58.02 -45.23 43.05
CA MET A 1 56.65 -45.10 42.49
C MET A 1 56.55 -43.73 41.83
N LYS A 2 56.17 -43.68 40.54
CA LYS A 2 55.90 -42.48 39.69
C LYS A 2 57.08 -41.60 39.20
N LEU A 3 57.53 -41.95 37.98
CA LEU A 3 57.58 -41.14 36.73
C LEU A 3 58.41 -39.85 36.62
N SER A 4 59.59 -40.02 35.99
CA SER A 4 60.20 -39.32 34.84
C SER A 4 59.69 -37.96 34.32
N LEU A 5 60.67 -37.09 34.04
CA LEU A 5 61.17 -36.58 32.72
C LEU A 5 61.53 -35.07 32.89
N HIS A 6 62.80 -34.77 33.16
CA HIS A 6 63.84 -34.37 32.20
C HIS A 6 63.77 -32.93 31.67
N SER A 7 64.75 -32.19 32.16
CA SER A 7 65.31 -30.89 31.78
C SER A 7 65.39 -30.60 30.28
N LYS A 8 65.00 -29.38 29.91
CA LYS A 8 65.32 -28.75 28.62
C LYS A 8 66.69 -28.08 28.70
N PRO A 9 67.63 -28.35 27.78
CA PRO A 9 68.90 -27.65 27.70
C PRO A 9 68.77 -26.34 26.89
N VAL A 10 69.49 -25.33 27.37
CA VAL A 10 69.80 -24.06 26.70
C VAL A 10 70.91 -24.31 25.68
N PHE A 11 70.74 -23.86 24.44
CA PHE A 11 71.79 -23.73 23.43
C PHE A 11 71.40 -22.67 22.38
N PRO A 12 72.36 -22.09 21.65
CA PRO A 12 72.55 -20.65 21.57
C PRO A 12 72.05 -20.06 20.25
N GLN A 13 71.88 -18.74 20.25
CA GLN A 13 71.64 -17.93 19.07
C GLN A 13 72.79 -18.08 18.06
N THR A 14 72.52 -18.76 16.95
CA THR A 14 73.30 -18.67 15.71
C THR A 14 72.54 -17.78 14.73
N GLN A 15 73.14 -16.64 14.39
CA GLN A 15 72.72 -15.84 13.23
C GLN A 15 73.03 -16.61 11.94
N PRO A 16 72.09 -16.73 11.00
CA PRO A 16 72.43 -17.01 9.61
C PRO A 16 72.54 -15.70 8.85
N GLN A 17 73.78 -15.31 8.54
CA GLN A 17 74.10 -14.54 7.35
C GLN A 17 73.64 -15.35 6.14
N ASN A 18 72.74 -14.79 5.33
CA ASN A 18 72.58 -15.12 3.91
C ASN A 18 71.79 -13.98 3.26
N ALA A 19 72.54 -12.93 2.90
CA ALA A 19 72.11 -11.91 1.96
C ALA A 19 71.92 -12.57 0.59
N VAL A 20 70.70 -13.03 0.32
CA VAL A 20 70.27 -13.33 -1.05
C VAL A 20 69.85 -12.02 -1.68
N ASP A 21 70.61 -11.62 -2.69
CA ASP A 21 70.40 -10.44 -3.51
C ASP A 21 68.90 -10.26 -3.87
N PRO A 22 68.28 -9.13 -3.48
CA PRO A 22 66.86 -8.89 -3.73
C PRO A 22 66.50 -8.87 -5.23
N GLU A 23 67.46 -8.65 -6.13
CA GLU A 23 67.21 -8.62 -7.57
C GLU A 23 66.84 -10.02 -8.12
N PHE A 24 67.41 -11.09 -7.56
CA PHE A 24 67.10 -12.46 -7.98
C PHE A 24 65.72 -12.97 -7.50
N ARG A 25 65.17 -12.37 -6.44
CA ARG A 25 63.84 -12.73 -5.92
C ARG A 25 62.72 -12.10 -6.77
N VAL A 26 62.95 -10.92 -7.35
CA VAL A 26 61.99 -10.25 -8.23
C VAL A 26 61.85 -10.98 -9.57
N GLN A 27 62.96 -11.45 -10.17
CA GLN A 27 62.90 -12.19 -11.44
C GLN A 27 62.16 -13.53 -11.31
N ARG A 28 62.30 -14.26 -10.19
CA ARG A 28 61.67 -15.58 -10.04
C ARG A 28 60.15 -15.52 -9.83
N VAL A 29 59.64 -14.41 -9.28
CA VAL A 29 58.20 -14.15 -9.16
C VAL A 29 57.62 -13.76 -10.53
N SER A 30 58.31 -12.89 -11.27
CA SER A 30 57.89 -12.45 -12.62
C SER A 30 57.74 -13.62 -13.61
N TRP A 31 58.66 -14.59 -13.61
CA TRP A 31 58.56 -15.75 -14.51
C TRP A 31 57.42 -16.71 -14.16
N ARG A 32 57.08 -16.87 -12.88
CA ARG A 32 55.92 -17.69 -12.47
C ARG A 32 54.60 -17.01 -12.84
N GLU A 33 54.52 -15.70 -12.73
CA GLU A 33 53.33 -14.95 -13.11
C GLU A 33 53.14 -14.97 -14.64
N ALA A 34 54.20 -14.74 -15.41
CA ALA A 34 54.15 -14.80 -16.87
C ALA A 34 53.80 -16.21 -17.39
N PHE A 35 54.34 -17.27 -16.78
CA PHE A 35 54.02 -18.65 -17.17
C PHE A 35 52.56 -19.01 -16.85
N ASN A 36 52.05 -18.60 -15.69
CA ASN A 36 50.65 -18.84 -15.31
C ASN A 36 49.67 -18.05 -16.21
N GLU A 37 50.05 -16.85 -16.66
CA GLU A 37 49.24 -16.03 -17.56
C GLU A 37 49.20 -16.62 -18.98
N GLU A 38 50.30 -17.19 -19.46
CA GLU A 38 50.33 -17.86 -20.77
C GLU A 38 49.60 -19.21 -20.75
N GLU A 39 49.73 -19.99 -19.67
CA GLU A 39 48.95 -21.22 -19.50
C GLU A 39 47.45 -20.93 -19.36
N GLY A 40 47.10 -19.83 -18.68
CA GLY A 40 45.74 -19.29 -18.61
C GLY A 40 45.18 -18.96 -19.99
N ARG A 41 45.94 -18.21 -20.82
CA ARG A 41 45.54 -17.86 -22.19
C ARG A 41 45.40 -19.09 -23.10
N ARG A 42 46.28 -20.08 -22.99
CA ARG A 42 46.18 -21.35 -23.74
C ARG A 42 44.95 -22.15 -23.34
N ARG A 43 44.65 -22.26 -22.04
CA ARG A 43 43.44 -22.93 -21.55
C ARG A 43 42.18 -22.22 -22.02
N GLU A 44 42.17 -20.88 -22.01
CA GLU A 44 41.04 -20.08 -22.51
C GLU A 44 40.84 -20.26 -24.03
N GLN A 45 41.91 -20.28 -24.82
CA GLN A 45 41.83 -20.55 -26.27
C GLN A 45 41.34 -21.97 -26.58
N LEU A 46 41.80 -22.98 -25.84
CA LEU A 46 41.33 -24.36 -25.96
C LEU A 46 39.85 -24.50 -25.57
N LEU A 47 39.40 -23.77 -24.54
CA LEU A 47 37.99 -23.69 -24.15
C LEU A 47 37.15 -23.01 -25.24
N LYS A 48 37.64 -21.89 -25.80
CA LYS A 48 36.96 -21.20 -26.91
C LYS A 48 36.88 -22.05 -28.18
N GLN A 49 37.94 -22.80 -28.51
CA GLN A 49 37.92 -23.74 -29.64
C GLN A 49 36.99 -24.94 -29.40
N ARG A 50 36.96 -25.52 -28.19
CA ARG A 50 36.02 -26.60 -27.85
C ARG A 50 34.56 -26.14 -27.83
N LEU A 51 34.29 -24.92 -27.38
CA LEU A 51 32.94 -24.34 -27.38
C LEU A 51 32.49 -23.92 -28.79
N ALA A 52 33.40 -23.49 -29.66
CA ALA A 52 33.07 -23.10 -31.04
C ALA A 52 32.75 -24.30 -31.96
N GLY A 53 33.29 -25.50 -31.67
CA GLY A 53 33.09 -26.72 -32.48
C GLY A 53 31.90 -27.58 -32.08
N ALA A 54 31.43 -27.52 -30.82
CA ALA A 54 30.39 -28.43 -30.32
C ALA A 54 28.96 -27.87 -30.38
N TYR A 55 28.77 -26.63 -30.86
CA TYR A 55 27.56 -25.86 -30.55
C TYR A 55 26.92 -25.10 -31.72
N LYS A 56 26.77 -25.75 -32.86
CA LYS A 56 26.06 -25.22 -34.03
C LYS A 56 25.43 -26.43 -34.74
N PRO A 57 24.13 -26.78 -34.61
CA PRO A 57 22.95 -25.90 -34.73
C PRO A 57 21.79 -26.19 -33.74
N ARG A 58 21.91 -27.16 -32.81
CA ARG A 58 20.78 -27.62 -31.98
C ARG A 58 20.38 -26.62 -30.88
N LEU A 59 21.33 -25.89 -30.30
CA LEU A 59 20.99 -24.98 -29.21
C LEU A 59 20.30 -23.69 -29.66
N ARG A 60 20.51 -23.24 -30.91
CA ARG A 60 19.82 -22.06 -31.44
C ARG A 60 18.32 -22.31 -31.57
N GLY A 61 17.92 -23.49 -32.03
CA GLY A 61 16.50 -23.88 -32.09
C GLY A 61 15.87 -23.94 -30.69
N THR A 62 16.54 -24.59 -29.74
CA THR A 62 16.03 -24.70 -28.35
C THR A 62 15.98 -23.35 -27.64
N LEU A 63 17.00 -22.48 -27.80
CA LEU A 63 17.00 -21.14 -27.20
C LEU A 63 15.93 -20.23 -27.80
N LEU A 64 15.72 -20.28 -29.13
CA LEU A 64 14.64 -19.51 -29.76
C LEU A 64 13.27 -20.00 -29.31
N PHE A 65 13.09 -21.33 -29.17
CA PHE A 65 11.85 -21.91 -28.65
C PHE A 65 11.58 -21.50 -27.20
N VAL A 66 12.59 -21.62 -26.32
CA VAL A 66 12.47 -21.25 -24.90
C VAL A 66 12.24 -19.75 -24.75
N SER A 67 12.92 -18.92 -25.55
CA SER A 67 12.73 -17.47 -25.55
C SER A 67 11.33 -17.07 -26.02
N TYR A 68 10.83 -17.67 -27.11
CA TYR A 68 9.46 -17.44 -27.60
C TYR A 68 8.40 -17.89 -26.58
N PHE A 69 8.61 -19.05 -25.95
CA PHE A 69 7.72 -19.57 -24.91
C PHE A 69 7.67 -18.64 -23.69
N LEU A 70 8.84 -18.23 -23.17
CA LEU A 70 8.92 -17.31 -22.03
C LEU A 70 8.34 -15.93 -22.35
N CYS A 71 8.58 -15.40 -23.56
CA CYS A 71 8.03 -14.12 -23.98
C CYS A 71 6.50 -14.18 -24.11
N SER A 72 5.96 -15.29 -24.63
CA SER A 72 4.52 -15.53 -24.72
C SER A 72 3.88 -15.65 -23.32
N VAL A 73 4.54 -16.36 -22.39
CA VAL A 73 4.09 -16.44 -20.98
C VAL A 73 4.09 -15.04 -20.34
N LEU A 74 5.17 -14.26 -20.51
CA LEU A 74 5.28 -12.93 -19.91
C LEU A 74 4.27 -11.92 -20.48
N LEU A 75 4.05 -11.90 -21.80
CA LEU A 75 3.02 -11.07 -22.43
C LEU A 75 1.61 -11.47 -21.96
N SER A 76 1.39 -12.76 -21.72
CA SER A 76 0.14 -13.28 -21.16
C SER A 76 -0.04 -12.91 -19.68
N MET A 77 1.02 -12.58 -18.93
CA MET A 77 0.85 -12.09 -17.55
C MET A 77 0.43 -10.61 -17.46
N LEU A 78 0.34 -9.90 -18.59
CA LEU A 78 0.01 -8.47 -18.64
C LEU A 78 -1.48 -8.17 -18.92
N GLU A 79 -2.31 -9.18 -19.20
CA GLU A 79 -3.75 -9.00 -19.47
C GLU A 79 -4.65 -9.65 -18.39
N ASP A 80 -5.72 -8.95 -17.97
CA ASP A 80 -6.41 -9.15 -16.68
C ASP A 80 -7.37 -10.38 -16.57
N SER A 81 -7.33 -11.38 -17.46
CA SER A 81 -8.36 -12.45 -17.49
C SER A 81 -7.83 -13.89 -17.61
N PHE A 82 -7.44 -14.50 -16.49
CA PHE A 82 -6.83 -15.83 -16.36
C PHE A 82 -7.46 -16.98 -17.21
N ALA A 83 -8.79 -17.01 -17.36
CA ALA A 83 -9.46 -18.10 -18.12
C ALA A 83 -9.17 -18.03 -19.63
N LEU A 84 -9.13 -16.83 -20.21
CA LEU A 84 -8.76 -16.62 -21.60
C LEU A 84 -7.27 -16.93 -21.83
N HIS A 85 -6.46 -16.73 -20.78
CA HIS A 85 -5.02 -16.95 -20.78
C HIS A 85 -4.65 -18.41 -20.80
N PHE A 86 -5.26 -19.21 -19.93
CA PHE A 86 -5.03 -20.64 -19.89
C PHE A 86 -5.34 -21.28 -21.25
N TRP A 87 -6.43 -20.87 -21.89
CA TRP A 87 -6.83 -21.38 -23.19
C TRP A 87 -5.84 -20.98 -24.31
N LYS A 88 -5.42 -19.71 -24.37
CA LYS A 88 -4.40 -19.27 -25.35
C LYS A 88 -3.05 -19.96 -25.12
N LEU A 89 -2.63 -20.13 -23.87
CA LEU A 89 -1.37 -20.81 -23.53
C LEU A 89 -1.42 -22.29 -23.92
N PHE A 90 -2.55 -22.95 -23.68
CA PHE A 90 -2.78 -24.34 -24.06
C PHE A 90 -2.79 -24.53 -25.59
N GLN A 91 -3.50 -23.67 -26.33
CA GLN A 91 -3.50 -23.69 -27.80
C GLN A 91 -2.09 -23.48 -28.37
N THR A 92 -1.35 -22.52 -27.82
CA THR A 92 0.02 -22.23 -28.27
C THR A 92 0.97 -23.39 -27.94
N GLY A 93 0.84 -23.99 -26.76
CA GLY A 93 1.62 -25.16 -26.36
C GLY A 93 1.34 -26.39 -27.21
N ALA A 94 0.06 -26.66 -27.53
CA ALA A 94 -0.33 -27.77 -28.38
C ALA A 94 0.20 -27.61 -29.82
N ALA A 95 0.10 -26.41 -30.40
CA ALA A 95 0.62 -26.12 -31.73
C ALA A 95 2.16 -26.24 -31.79
N ALA A 96 2.84 -25.78 -30.75
CA ALA A 96 4.29 -25.89 -30.59
C ALA A 96 4.75 -27.36 -30.51
N LEU A 97 4.05 -28.18 -29.72
CA LEU A 97 4.35 -29.61 -29.58
C LEU A 97 4.10 -30.36 -30.88
N GLY A 98 2.99 -30.09 -31.57
CA GLY A 98 2.68 -30.68 -32.88
C GLY A 98 3.75 -30.35 -33.93
N SER A 99 4.21 -29.08 -33.97
CA SER A 99 5.27 -28.65 -34.88
C SER A 99 6.62 -29.31 -34.59
N PHE A 100 6.94 -29.52 -33.29
CA PHE A 100 8.14 -30.22 -32.87
C PHE A 100 8.11 -31.70 -33.27
N LEU A 101 7.01 -32.41 -33.01
CA LEU A 101 6.85 -33.82 -33.35
C LEU A 101 6.89 -34.04 -34.86
N LEU A 102 6.32 -33.13 -35.65
CA LEU A 102 6.41 -33.15 -37.10
C LEU A 102 7.86 -32.99 -37.58
N SER A 103 8.57 -31.99 -37.06
CA SER A 103 9.97 -31.72 -37.43
C SER A 103 10.88 -32.88 -37.02
N PHE A 104 10.62 -33.49 -35.86
CA PHE A 104 11.33 -34.67 -35.38
C PHE A 104 11.04 -35.89 -36.25
N GLY A 105 9.78 -36.12 -36.63
CA GLY A 105 9.38 -37.19 -37.53
C GLY A 105 10.05 -37.09 -38.91
N ILE A 106 10.06 -35.89 -39.50
CA ILE A 106 10.75 -35.62 -40.77
C ILE A 106 12.25 -35.89 -40.62
N SER A 107 12.89 -35.35 -39.58
CA SER A 107 14.34 -35.54 -39.36
C SER A 107 14.73 -36.99 -39.04
N TRP A 108 13.81 -37.79 -38.50
CA TRP A 108 14.05 -39.20 -38.18
C TRP A 108 13.83 -40.10 -39.40
N ALA A 109 12.80 -39.82 -40.21
CA ALA A 109 12.57 -40.49 -41.49
C ALA A 109 13.75 -40.34 -42.46
N ASP A 110 14.33 -39.14 -42.53
CA ASP A 110 15.47 -38.80 -43.39
C ASP A 110 16.76 -39.59 -43.05
N ARG A 111 16.84 -40.16 -41.83
CA ARG A 111 17.99 -40.98 -41.40
C ARG A 111 17.84 -42.47 -41.65
N LEU A 112 16.61 -42.97 -41.82
CA LEU A 112 16.35 -44.41 -41.81
C LEU A 112 16.18 -45.01 -43.20
N CYS A 113 15.84 -44.23 -44.23
CA CYS A 113 15.62 -44.76 -45.59
C CYS A 113 15.97 -43.73 -46.67
N PRO A 114 17.08 -43.89 -47.44
CA PRO A 114 17.47 -42.96 -48.50
C PRO A 114 16.73 -43.11 -49.86
N SER A 115 15.57 -43.80 -49.91
CA SER A 115 14.99 -44.31 -51.17
C SER A 115 13.63 -43.68 -51.52
N SER A 116 13.69 -42.69 -52.41
CA SER A 116 12.78 -41.58 -52.67
C SER A 116 11.36 -41.83 -53.23
N ARG A 117 10.66 -42.94 -52.95
CA ARG A 117 9.25 -43.10 -53.40
C ARG A 117 8.27 -43.71 -52.40
N ILE A 118 8.72 -44.50 -51.43
CA ILE A 118 7.86 -44.97 -50.32
C ILE A 118 7.68 -43.83 -49.28
N ASP A 119 8.60 -42.87 -49.28
CA ASP A 119 8.70 -41.76 -48.32
C ASP A 119 7.50 -40.80 -48.35
N MET A 120 6.99 -40.47 -49.53
CA MET A 120 5.89 -39.51 -49.62
C MET A 120 4.59 -40.12 -49.08
N PHE A 121 4.32 -41.39 -49.36
CA PHE A 121 3.08 -42.04 -48.95
C PHE A 121 3.05 -42.31 -47.44
N CYS A 122 4.15 -42.81 -46.86
CA CYS A 122 4.25 -43.02 -45.42
C CYS A 122 4.21 -41.70 -44.64
N THR A 123 4.90 -40.66 -45.12
CA THR A 123 4.88 -39.34 -44.48
C THR A 123 3.49 -38.71 -44.54
N LEU A 124 2.82 -38.79 -45.69
CA LEU A 124 1.46 -38.26 -45.85
C LEU A 124 0.46 -39.01 -44.95
N THR A 125 0.59 -40.34 -44.86
CA THR A 125 -0.27 -41.18 -44.02
C THR A 125 -0.06 -40.90 -42.53
N CYS A 126 1.19 -40.73 -42.08
CA CYS A 126 1.49 -40.35 -40.71
C CYS A 126 1.01 -38.94 -40.37
N LEU A 127 1.14 -38.00 -41.31
CA LEU A 127 0.61 -36.64 -41.18
C LEU A 127 -0.91 -36.61 -41.06
N THR A 128 -1.61 -37.34 -41.93
CA THR A 128 -3.08 -37.43 -41.90
C THR A 128 -3.57 -38.11 -40.64
N PHE A 129 -2.89 -39.16 -40.18
CA PHE A 129 -3.24 -39.86 -38.93
C PHE A 129 -3.04 -38.95 -37.72
N THR A 130 -1.91 -38.24 -37.65
CA THR A 130 -1.61 -37.30 -36.55
C THR A 130 -2.61 -36.16 -36.51
N TRP A 131 -3.01 -35.64 -37.68
CA TRP A 131 -4.03 -34.60 -37.80
C TRP A 131 -5.41 -35.10 -37.37
N LEU A 132 -5.81 -36.31 -37.79
CA LEU A 132 -7.09 -36.93 -37.40
C LEU A 132 -7.16 -37.20 -35.89
N VAL A 133 -6.09 -37.74 -35.29
CA VAL A 133 -6.01 -37.93 -33.84
C VAL A 133 -6.07 -36.60 -33.11
N GLY A 134 -5.40 -35.56 -33.61
CA GLY A 134 -5.49 -34.20 -33.07
C GLY A 134 -6.91 -33.63 -33.09
N LEU A 135 -7.67 -33.85 -34.17
CA LEU A 135 -9.08 -33.46 -34.25
C LEU A 135 -9.97 -34.23 -33.28
N ILE A 136 -9.79 -35.55 -33.16
CA ILE A 136 -10.59 -36.39 -32.25
C ILE A 136 -10.33 -35.99 -30.80
N VAL A 137 -9.06 -35.81 -30.41
CA VAL A 137 -8.70 -35.33 -29.06
C VAL A 137 -9.23 -33.92 -28.82
N GLY A 138 -9.14 -33.03 -29.81
CA GLY A 138 -9.70 -31.68 -29.74
C GLY A 138 -11.22 -31.70 -29.53
N PHE A 139 -11.94 -32.58 -30.23
CA PHE A 139 -13.39 -32.70 -30.11
C PHE A 139 -13.83 -33.33 -28.77
N MET A 140 -13.12 -34.36 -28.30
CA MET A 140 -13.37 -34.95 -26.98
C MET A 140 -13.08 -33.96 -25.84
N MET A 141 -12.01 -33.17 -25.96
CA MET A 141 -11.69 -32.12 -25.00
C MET A 141 -12.69 -30.96 -25.07
N LEU A 142 -13.20 -30.59 -26.25
CA LEU A 142 -14.27 -29.59 -26.37
C LEU A 142 -15.55 -30.06 -25.68
N GLY A 143 -15.93 -31.34 -25.86
CA GLY A 143 -17.09 -31.94 -25.20
C GLY A 143 -16.95 -31.97 -23.68
N HIS A 144 -15.81 -32.39 -23.16
CA HIS A 144 -15.55 -32.41 -21.72
C HIS A 144 -15.42 -31.00 -21.12
N THR A 145 -14.83 -30.06 -21.85
CA THR A 145 -14.70 -28.67 -21.41
C THR A 145 -16.06 -27.98 -21.42
N LEU A 146 -16.90 -28.21 -22.43
CA LEU A 146 -18.27 -27.67 -22.47
C LEU A 146 -19.11 -28.26 -21.33
N LEU A 147 -19.01 -29.56 -21.06
CA LEU A 147 -19.71 -30.22 -19.97
C LEU A 147 -19.23 -29.70 -18.59
N LEU A 148 -17.92 -29.53 -18.38
CA LEU A 148 -17.37 -28.92 -17.16
C LEU A 148 -17.75 -27.44 -17.03
N THR A 149 -17.77 -26.68 -18.14
CA THR A 149 -18.13 -25.26 -18.10
C THR A 149 -19.61 -25.08 -17.82
N LEU A 150 -20.48 -25.96 -18.30
CA LEU A 150 -21.91 -25.95 -18.00
C LEU A 150 -22.23 -26.49 -16.59
N ALA A 151 -21.51 -27.51 -16.11
CA ALA A 151 -21.74 -28.10 -14.79
C ALA A 151 -21.09 -27.31 -13.64
N VAL A 152 -19.91 -26.75 -13.87
CA VAL A 152 -19.08 -26.10 -12.82
C VAL A 152 -19.09 -24.57 -12.97
N GLY A 153 -19.39 -24.04 -14.16
CA GLY A 153 -19.46 -22.59 -14.41
C GLY A 153 -20.43 -21.83 -13.51
N PRO A 154 -21.65 -22.34 -13.21
CA PRO A 154 -22.54 -21.70 -12.26
C PRO A 154 -22.00 -21.70 -10.82
N ALA A 155 -21.29 -22.75 -10.40
CA ALA A 155 -20.68 -22.85 -9.08
C ALA A 155 -19.44 -21.94 -8.94
N ILE A 156 -18.59 -21.88 -9.96
CA ILE A 156 -17.44 -20.95 -10.02
C ILE A 156 -17.92 -19.51 -10.14
N GLY A 157 -19.00 -19.24 -10.88
CA GLY A 157 -19.61 -17.91 -10.97
C GLY A 157 -20.18 -17.44 -9.64
N MET A 158 -20.79 -18.33 -8.85
CA MET A 158 -21.22 -18.02 -7.48
C MET A 158 -20.04 -17.81 -6.53
N LEU A 159 -18.98 -18.64 -6.61
CA LEU A 159 -17.77 -18.47 -5.80
C LEU A 159 -16.96 -17.23 -6.19
N ALA A 160 -16.92 -16.85 -7.46
CA ALA A 160 -16.23 -15.64 -7.93
C ALA A 160 -17.00 -14.36 -7.56
N ARG A 161 -18.34 -14.40 -7.58
CA ARG A 161 -19.17 -13.30 -7.03
C ARG A 161 -18.99 -13.14 -5.52
N HIS A 162 -18.72 -14.22 -4.79
CA HIS A 162 -18.46 -14.15 -3.35
C HIS A 162 -16.98 -13.99 -2.97
N GLY A 163 -16.03 -14.28 -3.86
CA GLY A 163 -14.60 -14.30 -3.53
C GLY A 163 -13.72 -13.27 -4.25
N PHE A 164 -14.14 -12.71 -5.39
CA PHE A 164 -13.27 -11.86 -6.23
C PHE A 164 -13.77 -10.43 -6.48
N ALA A 165 -14.99 -10.08 -6.07
CA ALA A 165 -15.51 -8.72 -6.24
C ALA A 165 -14.81 -7.67 -5.35
N ASP A 166 -14.12 -8.09 -4.28
CA ASP A 166 -13.53 -7.16 -3.30
C ASP A 166 -11.99 -7.01 -3.38
N GLY A 167 -11.27 -7.96 -4.01
CA GLY A 167 -9.82 -8.13 -3.75
C GLY A 167 -8.82 -7.24 -4.52
N LEU A 168 -9.13 -6.79 -5.75
CA LEU A 168 -8.15 -6.06 -6.56
C LEU A 168 -8.08 -4.55 -6.23
N GLY A 169 -9.13 -3.98 -5.66
CA GLY A 169 -9.09 -2.67 -5.01
C GLY A 169 -8.38 -2.70 -3.65
N GLU A 170 -8.43 -3.84 -2.96
CA GLU A 170 -7.86 -4.04 -1.64
C GLU A 170 -6.34 -4.03 -1.62
N ALA A 171 -5.63 -4.58 -2.61
CA ALA A 171 -4.16 -4.64 -2.54
C ALA A 171 -3.48 -3.25 -2.47
N THR A 172 -4.03 -2.26 -3.20
CA THR A 172 -3.52 -0.87 -3.16
C THR A 172 -3.98 -0.15 -1.88
N LEU A 173 -5.20 -0.45 -1.40
CA LEU A 173 -5.70 0.03 -0.10
C LEU A 173 -4.95 -0.62 1.08
N ALA A 174 -4.48 -1.87 0.95
CA ALA A 174 -3.80 -2.65 1.96
C ALA A 174 -2.35 -2.17 2.15
N VAL A 175 -1.65 -1.77 1.08
CA VAL A 175 -0.35 -1.10 1.22
C VAL A 175 -0.51 0.29 1.85
N GLY A 176 -1.58 1.01 1.53
CA GLY A 176 -1.96 2.27 2.20
C GLY A 176 -2.31 2.06 3.68
N ALA A 177 -3.11 1.05 4.00
CA ALA A 177 -3.57 0.68 5.34
C ALA A 177 -2.45 0.10 6.20
N ALA A 178 -1.54 -0.69 5.62
CA ALA A 178 -0.34 -1.19 6.31
C ALA A 178 0.63 -0.05 6.66
N ARG A 179 0.75 0.96 5.79
CA ARG A 179 1.52 2.18 6.08
C ARG A 179 0.82 3.08 7.10
N ALA A 180 -0.51 3.14 7.09
CA ALA A 180 -1.31 3.80 8.13
C ALA A 180 -1.20 3.08 9.48
N ARG A 181 -1.19 1.73 9.50
CA ARG A 181 -0.97 0.90 10.70
C ARG A 181 0.39 1.13 11.32
N ARG A 182 1.46 1.35 10.54
CA ARG A 182 2.79 1.70 11.10
C ARG A 182 2.87 3.10 11.72
N ARG A 183 1.83 3.92 11.57
CA ARG A 183 1.73 5.27 12.16
C ARG A 183 0.44 5.45 12.95
N SER A 184 -0.12 4.35 13.46
CA SER A 184 -1.29 4.44 14.30
C SER A 184 -0.91 5.07 15.64
N ILE A 185 -1.23 6.35 15.81
CA ILE A 185 -1.11 7.04 17.09
C ILE A 185 -2.11 6.36 18.03
N VAL A 186 -1.61 5.63 19.03
CA VAL A 186 -2.40 5.21 20.19
C VAL A 186 -2.20 6.26 21.25
N PHE A 187 -3.27 6.90 21.69
CA PHE A 187 -3.21 7.89 22.77
C PHE A 187 -4.52 7.85 23.53
N GLU A 188 -4.50 7.47 24.81
CA GLU A 188 -5.70 7.37 25.65
C GLU A 188 -6.08 8.70 26.33
N GLY A 189 -5.28 9.75 26.13
CA GLY A 189 -5.38 11.01 26.85
C GLY A 189 -4.51 11.03 28.10
N ALA A 190 -3.94 12.20 28.41
CA ALA A 190 -3.17 12.46 29.62
C ALA A 190 -3.43 13.91 30.06
N VAL A 191 -4.40 14.09 30.97
CA VAL A 191 -4.73 15.40 31.52
C VAL A 191 -3.79 15.70 32.69
N ARG A 192 -3.07 16.82 32.64
CA ARG A 192 -2.16 17.26 33.70
C ARG A 192 -2.89 17.88 34.88
N HIS A 193 -2.24 17.91 36.04
CA HIS A 193 -2.83 18.34 37.31
C HIS A 193 -2.76 19.84 37.55
N GLU A 194 -1.91 20.55 36.80
CA GLU A 194 -1.63 21.96 37.02
C GLU A 194 -2.80 22.84 36.54
N ARG A 195 -3.25 23.74 37.41
CA ARG A 195 -4.40 24.60 37.17
C ARG A 195 -4.06 25.66 36.12
N GLY A 196 -4.95 25.85 35.14
CA GLY A 196 -4.80 26.88 34.11
C GLY A 196 -3.87 26.49 32.95
N GLU A 197 -3.30 25.29 32.93
CA GLU A 197 -2.58 24.80 31.75
C GLU A 197 -3.53 24.56 30.57
N ALA A 198 -3.03 24.78 29.36
CA ALA A 198 -3.74 24.44 28.13
C ALA A 198 -3.91 22.92 28.00
N CYS A 199 -5.12 22.46 27.71
CA CYS A 199 -5.45 21.07 27.47
C CYS A 199 -6.03 20.89 26.06
N VAL A 200 -5.37 20.09 25.23
CA VAL A 200 -5.87 19.79 23.88
C VAL A 200 -7.04 18.82 23.97
N VAL A 201 -8.25 19.31 23.72
CA VAL A 201 -9.48 18.51 23.81
C VAL A 201 -10.01 18.03 22.47
N SER A 202 -9.60 18.65 21.36
CA SER A 202 -9.94 18.18 20.01
C SER A 202 -8.78 18.39 19.07
N TRP A 203 -8.44 17.37 18.30
CA TRP A 203 -7.34 17.42 17.33
C TRP A 203 -7.71 16.78 15.98
N PRO A 204 -7.34 17.42 14.87
CA PRO A 204 -7.66 16.92 13.54
C PRO A 204 -6.77 15.74 13.15
N GLY A 205 -7.31 14.52 13.22
CA GLY A 205 -6.57 13.28 12.96
C GLY A 205 -5.84 13.19 11.61
N LYS A 206 -6.26 13.97 10.59
CA LYS A 206 -5.55 14.05 9.30
C LYS A 206 -4.15 14.68 9.39
N TYR A 207 -3.84 15.36 10.49
CA TYR A 207 -2.56 16.00 10.77
C TYR A 207 -1.76 15.25 11.84
N ALA A 208 -1.67 13.92 11.71
CA ALA A 208 -0.88 13.06 12.61
C ALA A 208 0.57 13.55 12.79
N THR A 209 1.24 13.99 11.73
CA THR A 209 2.62 14.50 11.84
C THR A 209 2.72 15.80 12.64
N ALA A 210 1.67 16.63 12.59
CA ALA A 210 1.63 17.86 13.37
C ALA A 210 1.34 17.58 14.85
N TRP A 211 0.59 16.51 15.14
CA TRP A 211 0.43 16.00 16.49
C TRP A 211 1.77 15.55 17.07
N ASP A 212 2.56 14.79 16.30
CA ASP A 212 3.90 14.37 16.74
C ASP A 212 4.80 15.58 17.05
N HIS A 213 4.74 16.64 16.23
CA HIS A 213 5.48 17.87 16.48
C HIS A 213 5.03 18.60 17.76
N LEU A 214 3.72 18.70 17.98
CA LEU A 214 3.17 19.26 19.22
C LEU A 214 3.72 18.48 20.43
N MET A 215 3.58 17.16 20.43
CA MET A 215 4.01 16.30 21.54
C MET A 215 5.53 16.38 21.78
N ALA A 216 6.33 16.43 20.71
CA ALA A 216 7.77 16.58 20.80
C ALA A 216 8.18 17.96 21.35
N SER A 217 7.52 19.04 20.90
CA SER A 217 7.83 20.41 21.33
C SER A 217 7.60 20.65 22.81
N ALA A 218 6.60 19.96 23.38
CA ALA A 218 6.27 20.06 24.79
C ALA A 218 7.11 19.13 25.68
N GLN A 219 8.11 18.42 25.13
CA GLN A 219 8.88 17.41 25.87
C GLN A 219 7.99 16.38 26.58
N GLY A 220 6.85 16.02 25.97
CA GLY A 220 5.85 15.11 26.56
C GLY A 220 4.96 15.74 27.64
N GLN A 221 5.09 17.04 27.93
CA GLN A 221 4.31 17.74 28.94
C GLN A 221 2.99 18.36 28.43
N THR A 222 2.53 17.97 27.23
CA THR A 222 1.23 18.44 26.72
C THR A 222 0.10 17.78 27.49
N SER A 223 -0.75 18.58 28.14
CA SER A 223 -2.04 18.11 28.66
C SER A 223 -2.99 17.88 27.49
N ALA A 224 -3.57 16.69 27.37
CA ALA A 224 -4.43 16.36 26.26
C ALA A 224 -5.53 15.38 26.66
N ALA A 225 -6.77 15.71 26.29
CA ALA A 225 -7.93 14.85 26.49
C ALA A 225 -8.31 14.03 25.25
N VAL A 226 -7.72 14.33 24.08
CA VAL A 226 -7.97 13.60 22.83
C VAL A 226 -7.68 12.10 22.99
N VAL A 227 -8.44 11.28 22.28
CA VAL A 227 -8.31 9.83 22.32
C VAL A 227 -8.19 9.30 20.90
N PHE A 228 -7.09 8.59 20.61
CA PHE A 228 -6.86 7.91 19.34
C PHE A 228 -6.78 6.40 19.60
N LEU A 229 -7.81 5.66 19.17
CA LEU A 229 -7.87 4.19 19.25
C LEU A 229 -7.83 3.61 17.83
N PRO A 230 -6.65 3.18 17.35
CA PRO A 230 -6.55 2.60 16.02
C PRO A 230 -7.14 1.19 15.95
N GLU A 231 -7.27 0.70 14.72
CA GLU A 231 -7.62 -0.70 14.46
C GLU A 231 -6.64 -1.65 15.16
N GLY A 232 -7.18 -2.65 15.84
CA GLY A 232 -6.41 -3.62 16.64
C GLY A 232 -6.24 -3.24 18.12
N ASP A 233 -6.64 -2.04 18.54
CA ASP A 233 -6.71 -1.71 19.96
C ASP A 233 -7.73 -2.59 20.70
N LYS A 234 -7.48 -2.88 21.97
CA LYS A 234 -8.38 -3.70 22.83
C LYS A 234 -9.79 -3.12 22.96
N ASN A 235 -9.97 -1.85 22.65
CA ASN A 235 -11.25 -1.15 22.68
C ASN A 235 -11.83 -0.89 21.28
N PHE A 236 -11.13 -1.25 20.20
CA PHE A 236 -11.67 -1.18 18.85
C PHE A 236 -12.92 -2.05 18.72
N GLY A 237 -13.96 -1.52 18.11
CA GLY A 237 -15.26 -2.19 17.96
C GLY A 237 -16.10 -2.25 19.24
N LYS A 238 -15.62 -1.72 20.38
CA LYS A 238 -16.41 -1.65 21.60
C LYS A 238 -17.32 -0.44 21.60
N HIS A 239 -18.57 -0.64 22.03
CA HIS A 239 -19.57 0.40 22.18
C HIS A 239 -19.73 0.75 23.66
N SER A 240 -19.94 2.04 23.97
CA SER A 240 -20.27 2.48 25.32
C SER A 240 -21.71 2.97 25.38
N PRO A 241 -22.51 2.53 26.37
CA PRO A 241 -23.87 3.00 26.53
C PRO A 241 -23.87 4.50 26.85
N ILE A 242 -24.93 5.19 26.43
CA ILE A 242 -25.15 6.59 26.76
C ILE A 242 -25.71 6.64 28.20
N PRO A 243 -25.07 7.36 29.14
CA PRO A 243 -25.62 7.53 30.48
C PRO A 243 -26.99 8.23 30.43
N ARG A 244 -27.97 7.75 31.20
CA ARG A 244 -29.34 8.34 31.22
C ARG A 244 -29.35 9.85 31.50
N ARG A 245 -28.42 10.33 32.33
CA ARG A 245 -28.25 11.75 32.67
C ARG A 245 -27.95 12.66 31.47
N GLU A 246 -27.50 12.09 30.35
CA GLU A 246 -27.22 12.87 29.14
C GLU A 246 -28.49 13.25 28.38
N GLY A 247 -29.62 12.59 28.67
CA GLY A 247 -30.91 12.88 28.02
C GLY A 247 -30.85 12.73 26.50
N ILE A 248 -30.03 11.81 26.00
CA ILE A 248 -29.84 11.55 24.57
C ILE A 248 -30.29 10.13 24.28
N ASP A 249 -31.13 9.99 23.26
CA ASP A 249 -31.61 8.69 22.80
C ASP A 249 -30.53 7.92 22.04
N GLY A 250 -30.48 6.61 22.24
CA GLY A 250 -29.58 5.71 21.54
C GLY A 250 -28.99 4.62 22.43
N ARG A 251 -28.69 3.47 21.83
CA ARG A 251 -28.07 2.34 22.55
C ARG A 251 -26.62 2.62 22.94
N CYS A 252 -25.92 3.42 22.14
CA CYS A 252 -24.53 3.80 22.35
C CYS A 252 -24.24 5.15 21.68
N TRP A 253 -23.07 5.72 21.99
CA TRP A 253 -22.64 7.01 21.45
C TRP A 253 -22.52 7.06 19.92
N CYS A 254 -22.47 5.94 19.19
CA CYS A 254 -22.43 5.99 17.72
C CYS A 254 -23.65 6.72 17.12
N MET A 255 -24.83 6.58 17.73
CA MET A 255 -26.07 7.17 17.22
C MET A 255 -26.00 8.70 17.16
N PRO A 256 -25.74 9.44 18.26
CA PRO A 256 -25.62 10.89 18.19
C PRO A 256 -24.37 11.36 17.42
N LEU A 257 -23.27 10.59 17.41
CA LEU A 257 -22.03 11.01 16.75
C LEU A 257 -22.05 10.84 15.24
N TYR A 258 -22.63 9.74 14.75
CA TYR A 258 -22.50 9.30 13.37
C TYR A 258 -23.84 9.03 12.68
N GLY A 259 -24.93 9.01 13.44
CA GLY A 259 -26.28 8.67 12.97
C GLY A 259 -26.57 7.17 12.94
N GLU A 260 -25.54 6.34 13.03
CA GLU A 260 -25.64 4.88 12.98
C GLU A 260 -24.52 4.21 13.77
N GLU A 261 -24.70 2.93 14.10
CA GLU A 261 -23.69 2.12 14.77
C GLU A 261 -22.50 1.84 13.85
N LYS A 262 -21.29 2.24 14.26
CA LYS A 262 -20.09 2.07 13.45
C LYS A 262 -19.27 0.86 13.91
N PRO A 263 -18.67 0.08 13.00
CA PRO A 263 -17.97 -1.17 13.34
C PRO A 263 -16.69 -0.95 14.16
N TRP A 264 -16.10 0.24 14.13
CA TRP A 264 -14.96 0.61 14.97
C TRP A 264 -15.35 1.00 16.41
N GLY A 265 -16.65 1.06 16.72
CA GLY A 265 -17.14 1.34 18.07
C GLY A 265 -17.07 2.81 18.49
N CYS A 266 -17.56 3.07 19.69
CA CYS A 266 -17.58 4.40 20.31
C CYS A 266 -16.99 4.43 21.72
N ARG A 267 -16.21 3.42 22.11
CA ARG A 267 -15.55 3.38 23.42
C ARG A 267 -14.60 4.56 23.63
N TRP A 268 -13.91 4.99 22.57
CA TRP A 268 -13.02 6.17 22.60
C TRP A 268 -13.74 7.44 23.09
N TRP A 269 -15.03 7.60 22.76
CA TRP A 269 -15.82 8.77 23.14
C TRP A 269 -16.07 8.84 24.66
N ALA A 270 -16.34 7.70 25.30
CA ALA A 270 -16.51 7.66 26.75
C ALA A 270 -15.22 8.02 27.50
N SER A 271 -14.07 7.54 27.01
CA SER A 271 -12.75 7.91 27.52
C SER A 271 -12.46 9.39 27.30
N TRP A 272 -12.80 9.92 26.12
CA TRP A 272 -12.66 11.34 25.80
C TRP A 272 -13.49 12.23 26.74
N ILE A 273 -14.78 11.91 26.95
CA ILE A 273 -15.63 12.63 27.92
C ILE A 273 -14.97 12.64 29.30
N GLN A 274 -14.51 11.49 29.79
CA GLN A 274 -13.87 11.40 31.11
C GLN A 274 -12.64 12.30 31.21
N ASN A 275 -11.82 12.36 30.17
CA ASN A 275 -10.66 13.24 30.11
C ASN A 275 -11.07 14.72 30.09
N VAL A 276 -12.07 15.09 29.28
CA VAL A 276 -12.57 16.48 29.23
C VAL A 276 -13.14 16.90 30.58
N GLU A 277 -13.97 16.08 31.21
CA GLU A 277 -14.52 16.35 32.55
C GLU A 277 -13.40 16.52 33.59
N THR A 278 -12.35 15.70 33.50
CA THR A 278 -11.15 15.84 34.35
C THR A 278 -10.43 17.18 34.10
N ALA A 279 -10.29 17.60 32.84
CA ALA A 279 -9.68 18.87 32.47
C ALA A 279 -10.49 20.07 32.98
N VAL A 280 -11.82 20.02 32.87
CA VAL A 280 -12.74 21.03 33.39
C VAL A 280 -12.67 21.11 34.92
N GLN A 281 -12.70 19.98 35.62
CA GLN A 281 -12.56 19.92 37.08
C GLN A 281 -11.26 20.58 37.56
N ARG A 282 -10.19 20.45 36.78
CA ARG A 282 -8.87 21.05 37.06
C ARG A 282 -8.73 22.48 36.57
N ARG A 283 -9.79 23.06 35.98
CA ARG A 283 -9.81 24.41 35.41
C ARG A 283 -8.70 24.61 34.37
N ALA A 284 -8.47 23.59 33.54
CA ALA A 284 -7.57 23.70 32.39
C ALA A 284 -8.19 24.57 31.29
N GLU A 285 -7.37 25.25 30.50
CA GLU A 285 -7.83 25.97 29.32
C GLU A 285 -8.06 24.98 28.18
N LEU A 286 -9.30 24.69 27.81
CA LEU A 286 -9.60 23.73 26.76
C LEU A 286 -9.24 24.31 25.39
N GLN A 287 -8.49 23.57 24.56
CA GLN A 287 -8.11 23.96 23.21
C GLN A 287 -8.69 23.02 22.16
N VAL A 288 -9.34 23.60 21.15
CA VAL A 288 -9.90 22.89 20.00
C VAL A 288 -9.12 23.30 18.75
N TYR A 289 -8.49 22.33 18.10
CA TYR A 289 -7.72 22.57 16.88
C TYR A 289 -8.58 22.41 15.62
N PHE A 290 -8.61 23.47 14.81
CA PHE A 290 -9.29 23.53 13.51
C PHE A 290 -8.31 23.27 12.37
N PHE A 291 -8.83 22.89 11.20
CA PHE A 291 -8.02 22.80 9.99
C PHE A 291 -7.40 24.16 9.62
N GLU A 292 -6.32 24.11 8.85
CA GLU A 292 -5.59 25.29 8.37
C GLU A 292 -6.52 26.29 7.67
N GLY A 293 -6.61 27.51 8.20
CA GLY A 293 -7.45 28.58 7.67
C GLY A 293 -8.95 28.42 7.91
N ALA A 294 -9.35 27.48 8.77
CA ALA A 294 -10.74 27.13 9.01
C ALA A 294 -11.18 27.35 10.47
N LEU A 295 -10.55 28.29 11.19
CA LEU A 295 -10.94 28.69 12.53
C LEU A 295 -12.44 29.00 12.62
N GLY A 296 -13.14 28.29 13.52
CA GLY A 296 -14.57 28.46 13.77
C GLY A 296 -15.50 27.89 12.70
N LYS A 297 -14.96 27.34 11.60
CA LYS A 297 -15.75 26.76 10.50
C LYS A 297 -15.98 25.26 10.69
N GLY A 298 -16.93 24.72 9.94
CA GLY A 298 -17.14 23.28 9.88
C GLY A 298 -17.84 22.69 11.09
N LYS A 299 -18.39 23.51 12.00
CA LYS A 299 -19.23 23.04 13.12
C LYS A 299 -20.55 22.45 12.60
N VAL A 300 -21.18 21.62 13.42
CA VAL A 300 -22.57 21.17 13.22
C VAL A 300 -23.51 22.14 13.94
N ALA A 301 -24.80 22.12 13.62
CA ALA A 301 -25.76 23.02 14.23
C ALA A 301 -25.92 22.77 15.74
N SER A 302 -25.93 21.50 16.16
CA SER A 302 -25.99 21.07 17.55
C SER A 302 -25.47 19.65 17.72
N PHE A 303 -25.32 19.19 18.97
CA PHE A 303 -24.91 17.81 19.21
C PHE A 303 -25.99 16.81 18.78
N GLU A 304 -27.27 17.18 18.89
CA GLU A 304 -28.42 16.36 18.49
C GLU A 304 -28.50 16.16 16.98
N THR A 305 -28.01 17.12 16.20
CA THR A 305 -28.02 17.09 14.72
C THR A 305 -26.75 16.47 14.13
N ALA A 306 -25.69 16.31 14.93
CA ALA A 306 -24.38 15.84 14.46
C ALA A 306 -24.45 14.50 13.69
N GLY A 307 -25.20 13.53 14.21
CA GLY A 307 -25.37 12.22 13.57
C GLY A 307 -26.08 12.30 12.21
N GLN A 308 -27.14 13.11 12.10
CA GLN A 308 -27.88 13.29 10.85
C GLN A 308 -27.06 14.05 9.81
N GLU A 309 -26.35 15.10 10.22
CA GLU A 309 -25.42 15.84 9.35
C GLU A 309 -24.29 14.93 8.85
N ASN A 310 -23.80 14.00 9.69
CA ASN A 310 -22.84 13.00 9.26
C ASN A 310 -23.41 12.08 8.17
N LEU A 311 -24.60 11.53 8.37
CA LEU A 311 -25.26 10.67 7.37
C LEU A 311 -25.47 11.41 6.03
N GLN A 312 -25.90 12.68 6.09
CA GLN A 312 -26.04 13.53 4.90
C GLN A 312 -24.69 13.70 4.20
N ARG A 313 -23.62 14.01 4.95
CA ARG A 313 -22.26 14.14 4.41
C ARG A 313 -21.79 12.83 3.76
N GLU A 314 -21.98 11.69 4.40
CA GLU A 314 -21.60 10.38 3.86
C GLU A 314 -22.36 10.06 2.57
N ALA A 315 -23.67 10.32 2.54
CA ALA A 315 -24.50 10.15 1.35
C ALA A 315 -24.01 11.02 0.18
N LEU A 316 -23.63 12.27 0.44
CA LEU A 316 -23.04 13.14 -0.58
C LEU A 316 -21.68 12.64 -1.03
N LEU A 317 -20.79 12.25 -0.11
CA LEU A 317 -19.47 11.73 -0.46
C LEU A 317 -19.55 10.41 -1.25
N LYS A 318 -20.60 9.61 -1.06
CA LYS A 318 -20.86 8.42 -1.87
C LYS A 318 -21.08 8.75 -3.35
N LYS A 319 -21.68 9.92 -3.68
CA LYS A 319 -21.84 10.42 -5.07
C LYS A 319 -20.50 10.64 -5.79
N MET A 320 -19.37 10.64 -5.08
CA MET A 320 -18.03 10.68 -5.67
C MET A 320 -17.78 9.52 -6.65
N SER A 321 -18.39 8.35 -6.46
CA SER A 321 -18.31 7.24 -7.43
C SER A 321 -18.94 7.60 -8.77
N ASP A 322 -20.08 8.29 -8.73
CA ASP A 322 -20.86 8.65 -9.91
C ASP A 322 -20.19 9.80 -10.65
N PHE A 323 -19.69 10.78 -9.90
CA PHE A 323 -18.82 11.82 -10.42
C PHE A 323 -17.63 11.25 -11.20
N LYS A 324 -16.98 10.18 -10.71
CA LYS A 324 -15.85 9.57 -11.42
C LYS A 324 -16.23 8.91 -12.75
N LYS A 325 -17.51 8.56 -12.95
CA LYS A 325 -18.02 7.92 -14.17
C LYS A 325 -18.53 8.94 -15.19
N CYS A 326 -18.86 10.16 -14.77
CA CYS A 326 -19.43 11.18 -15.64
C CYS A 326 -18.41 11.76 -16.65
N ASP A 327 -18.94 12.33 -17.73
CA ASP A 327 -18.14 12.96 -18.79
C ASP A 327 -17.32 14.15 -18.29
N HIS A 328 -17.84 14.90 -17.31
CA HIS A 328 -17.12 16.04 -16.72
C HIS A 328 -15.77 15.61 -16.12
N PHE A 329 -15.75 14.49 -15.37
CA PHE A 329 -14.50 13.96 -14.82
C PHE A 329 -13.58 13.36 -15.88
N ARG A 330 -14.13 12.76 -16.95
CA ARG A 330 -13.35 12.29 -18.09
C ARG A 330 -12.61 13.44 -18.78
N ARG A 331 -13.32 14.53 -19.08
CA ARG A 331 -12.74 15.76 -19.63
C ARG A 331 -11.68 16.36 -18.71
N ALA A 332 -11.91 16.38 -17.40
CA ALA A 332 -10.91 16.85 -16.44
C ALA A 332 -9.62 16.00 -16.47
N LYS A 333 -9.73 14.67 -16.64
CA LYS A 333 -8.56 13.79 -16.82
C LYS A 333 -7.80 14.10 -18.11
N GLU A 334 -8.51 14.32 -19.20
CA GLU A 334 -7.93 14.71 -20.51
C GLU A 334 -7.23 16.06 -20.41
N ALA A 335 -7.80 17.01 -19.67
CA ALA A 335 -7.24 18.33 -19.38
C ALA A 335 -6.07 18.33 -18.37
N GLY A 336 -5.54 17.15 -18.02
CA GLY A 336 -4.31 17.04 -17.23
C GLY A 336 -4.51 16.85 -15.72
N LEU A 337 -5.73 16.61 -15.22
CA LEU A 337 -5.94 16.23 -13.81
C LEU A 337 -5.04 15.04 -13.42
N LYS A 338 -4.84 14.06 -14.33
CA LYS A 338 -3.97 12.89 -14.09
C LYS A 338 -2.48 13.24 -13.91
N ASN A 339 -2.05 14.39 -14.41
CA ASN A 339 -0.66 14.86 -14.35
C ASN A 339 -0.35 15.58 -13.04
N LEU A 340 -1.35 15.88 -12.21
CA LEU A 340 -1.15 16.53 -10.91
C LEU A 340 -0.41 15.63 -9.94
N ARG A 341 0.40 16.25 -9.07
CA ARG A 341 1.20 15.53 -8.07
C ARG A 341 0.31 14.75 -7.10
N ARG A 342 0.57 13.45 -6.99
CA ARG A 342 -0.12 12.53 -6.06
C ARG A 342 0.57 12.35 -4.71
N LYS A 343 1.82 12.83 -4.57
CA LYS A 343 2.54 12.79 -3.30
C LYS A 343 1.75 13.57 -2.24
N THR A 344 1.47 12.91 -1.13
CA THR A 344 0.75 13.47 0.01
C THR A 344 1.58 14.55 0.69
N ARG A 345 0.89 15.56 1.21
CA ARG A 345 1.41 16.64 2.05
C ARG A 345 1.18 16.28 3.54
N TYR A 346 1.48 17.22 4.44
CA TYR A 346 1.31 17.07 5.88
C TYR A 346 -0.15 16.89 6.33
N ASP A 347 -1.10 17.35 5.52
CA ASP A 347 -2.55 17.24 5.76
C ASP A 347 -3.16 15.95 5.16
N SER A 348 -2.29 15.03 4.74
CA SER A 348 -2.62 13.79 4.01
C SER A 348 -3.28 14.01 2.64
N SER A 349 -3.38 15.26 2.15
CA SER A 349 -3.90 15.57 0.83
C SER A 349 -2.78 15.67 -0.22
N SER A 350 -3.14 15.54 -1.49
CA SER A 350 -2.26 15.74 -2.64
C SER A 350 -2.84 16.81 -3.57
N GLN A 351 -2.04 17.34 -4.49
CA GLN A 351 -2.56 18.28 -5.49
C GLN A 351 -3.70 17.63 -6.30
N TYR A 352 -3.51 16.36 -6.70
CA TYR A 352 -4.52 15.57 -7.37
C TYR A 352 -5.81 15.44 -6.55
N SER A 353 -5.73 15.08 -5.26
CA SER A 353 -6.93 14.84 -4.45
C SER A 353 -7.70 16.13 -4.14
N ARG A 354 -7.00 17.26 -3.93
CA ARG A 354 -7.64 18.57 -3.73
C ARG A 354 -8.37 19.02 -4.99
N GLU A 355 -7.72 18.94 -6.14
CA GLU A 355 -8.35 19.34 -7.40
C GLU A 355 -9.53 18.45 -7.77
N LYS A 356 -9.38 17.13 -7.59
CA LYS A 356 -10.48 16.19 -7.76
C LYS A 356 -11.67 16.53 -6.85
N TYR A 357 -11.42 16.90 -5.59
CA TYR A 357 -12.48 17.28 -4.66
C TYR A 357 -13.13 18.62 -5.05
N ARG A 358 -12.34 19.61 -5.48
CA ARG A 358 -12.84 20.89 -6.02
C ARG A 358 -13.79 20.69 -7.20
N LEU A 359 -13.40 19.85 -8.16
CA LEU A 359 -14.24 19.51 -9.32
C LEU A 359 -15.51 18.74 -8.89
N PHE A 360 -15.39 17.86 -7.90
CA PHE A 360 -16.56 17.16 -7.34
C PHE A 360 -17.56 18.15 -6.71
N LEU A 361 -17.08 19.12 -5.92
CA LEU A 361 -17.95 20.17 -5.36
C LEU A 361 -18.65 20.96 -6.47
N GLN A 362 -17.94 21.32 -7.55
CA GLN A 362 -18.51 22.01 -8.71
C GLN A 362 -19.56 21.18 -9.48
N TRP A 363 -19.43 19.86 -9.47
CA TRP A 363 -20.38 18.96 -10.11
C TRP A 363 -21.67 18.78 -9.29
N LEU A 364 -21.61 18.94 -7.97
CA LEU A 364 -22.79 18.83 -7.10
C LEU A 364 -23.79 19.98 -7.32
N PRO A 365 -25.09 19.73 -7.07
CA PRO A 365 -26.09 20.79 -6.93
C PRO A 365 -25.66 21.85 -5.92
N ALA A 366 -26.10 23.10 -6.11
CA ALA A 366 -25.66 24.23 -5.29
C ALA A 366 -25.92 24.03 -3.78
N VAL A 367 -27.07 23.45 -3.42
CA VAL A 367 -27.43 23.15 -2.01
C VAL A 367 -26.45 22.13 -1.41
N ASP A 368 -26.20 21.02 -2.10
CA ASP A 368 -25.29 19.95 -1.67
C ASP A 368 -23.84 20.46 -1.56
N ARG A 369 -23.41 21.29 -2.51
CA ARG A 369 -22.10 21.93 -2.52
C ARG A 369 -21.91 22.80 -1.30
N ARG A 370 -22.86 23.72 -1.06
CA ARG A 370 -22.82 24.65 0.07
C ARG A 370 -22.79 23.90 1.40
N PHE A 371 -23.60 22.85 1.55
CA PHE A 371 -23.56 22.00 2.74
C PHE A 371 -22.17 21.40 3.00
N LEU A 372 -21.49 20.89 1.96
CA LEU A 372 -20.13 20.33 2.13
C LEU A 372 -19.07 21.41 2.41
N GLU A 373 -19.20 22.59 1.80
CA GLU A 373 -18.30 23.74 2.03
C GLU A 373 -18.45 24.28 3.45
N ASP A 374 -19.69 24.50 3.92
CA ASP A 374 -19.99 24.95 5.29
C ASP A 374 -19.54 23.91 6.32
N SER A 375 -19.56 22.63 5.92
CA SER A 375 -19.08 21.51 6.72
C SER A 375 -17.57 21.32 6.75
N ASP A 376 -16.78 22.12 6.03
CA ASP A 376 -15.31 22.02 6.03
C ASP A 376 -14.70 22.81 7.20
N GLY A 377 -13.67 22.22 7.84
CA GLY A 377 -12.95 22.85 8.95
C GLY A 377 -12.70 21.95 10.16
N LEU A 378 -13.55 20.94 10.36
CA LEU A 378 -13.42 19.93 11.41
C LEU A 378 -13.66 18.53 10.81
N GLY A 379 -12.98 17.53 11.37
CA GLY A 379 -13.31 16.11 11.13
C GLY A 379 -14.68 15.74 11.70
N ILE A 380 -15.25 14.62 11.25
CA ILE A 380 -16.58 14.15 11.70
C ILE A 380 -16.62 13.98 13.23
N SER A 381 -15.67 13.23 13.80
CA SER A 381 -15.61 13.05 15.26
C SER A 381 -15.41 14.39 15.98
N GLN A 382 -14.57 15.27 15.45
CA GLN A 382 -14.32 16.60 16.04
C GLN A 382 -15.54 17.51 16.04
N LYS A 383 -16.37 17.44 14.99
CA LYS A 383 -17.63 18.19 14.94
C LYS A 383 -18.50 17.85 16.14
N ALA A 384 -18.62 16.56 16.45
CA ALA A 384 -19.38 16.11 17.59
C ALA A 384 -18.70 16.48 18.92
N GLU A 385 -17.36 16.39 19.01
CA GLU A 385 -16.59 16.87 20.19
C GLU A 385 -16.92 18.33 20.51
N VAL A 386 -16.82 19.21 19.50
CA VAL A 386 -17.10 20.65 19.64
C VAL A 386 -18.56 20.90 20.01
N ALA A 387 -19.50 20.24 19.33
CA ALA A 387 -20.92 20.41 19.63
C ALA A 387 -21.28 19.91 21.04
N TRP A 388 -20.60 18.87 21.54
CA TRP A 388 -20.78 18.39 22.90
C TRP A 388 -20.23 19.37 23.94
N LEU A 389 -19.05 19.95 23.70
CA LEU A 389 -18.49 21.02 24.55
C LEU A 389 -19.45 22.20 24.64
N GLU A 390 -20.00 22.63 23.50
CA GLU A 390 -20.99 23.71 23.42
C GLU A 390 -22.28 23.37 24.16
N LYS A 391 -22.79 22.14 24.01
CA LYS A 391 -23.96 21.63 24.75
C LYS A 391 -23.74 21.64 26.27
N LYS A 392 -22.52 21.32 26.73
CA LYS A 392 -22.15 21.37 28.16
C LYS A 392 -21.90 22.79 28.68
N GLY A 393 -21.81 23.78 27.80
CA GLY A 393 -21.44 25.15 28.16
C GLY A 393 -19.96 25.29 28.54
N TYR A 394 -19.09 24.39 28.06
CA TYR A 394 -17.66 24.47 28.33
C TYR A 394 -16.99 25.44 27.35
N GLU A 395 -16.30 26.44 27.90
CA GLU A 395 -15.50 27.37 27.11
C GLU A 395 -14.25 26.70 26.56
N TYR A 396 -13.87 27.05 25.34
CA TYR A 396 -12.65 26.58 24.71
C TYR A 396 -12.03 27.65 23.80
N THR A 397 -10.71 27.59 23.66
CA THR A 397 -9.94 28.40 22.71
C THR A 397 -9.83 27.67 21.38
N ALA A 398 -10.32 28.29 20.30
CA ALA A 398 -10.12 27.79 18.94
C ALA A 398 -8.68 28.07 18.48
N VAL A 399 -7.96 27.05 18.04
CA VAL A 399 -6.57 27.14 17.60
C VAL A 399 -6.43 26.62 16.16
N ASP A 400 -5.67 27.34 15.32
CA ASP A 400 -5.39 26.92 13.96
C ASP A 400 -4.20 25.95 13.94
N VAL A 401 -4.37 24.79 13.29
CA VAL A 401 -3.31 23.76 13.22
C VAL A 401 -2.07 24.22 12.46
N SER A 402 -2.14 25.25 11.61
CA SER A 402 -1.03 25.78 10.80
C SER A 402 0.23 26.12 11.60
N ARG A 403 0.08 26.45 12.88
CA ARG A 403 1.20 26.65 13.83
C ARG A 403 2.14 25.44 13.93
N TRP A 404 1.61 24.24 13.68
CA TRP A 404 2.34 22.97 13.81
C TRP A 404 2.76 22.36 12.46
N LEU A 405 2.35 22.98 11.34
CA LEU A 405 2.60 22.45 10.00
C LEU A 405 3.92 22.90 9.39
N ARG A 406 4.48 24.02 9.87
CA ARG A 406 5.75 24.56 9.37
C ARG A 406 6.92 23.84 10.08
N PRO A 407 7.90 23.31 9.34
CA PRO A 407 9.12 22.80 9.96
C PRO A 407 9.83 23.94 10.71
N ALA A 408 10.31 23.66 11.92
CA ALA A 408 11.00 24.63 12.78
C ALA A 408 12.20 25.34 12.10
N ASN A 409 12.74 24.77 11.03
CA ASN A 409 13.88 25.30 10.29
C ASN A 409 13.54 26.42 9.30
N THR A 410 12.25 26.70 9.07
CA THR A 410 11.85 27.87 8.29
C THR A 410 11.77 29.06 9.25
N LYS A 411 12.81 29.91 9.29
CA LYS A 411 12.85 31.12 10.15
C LYS A 411 11.49 31.83 10.10
N ALA A 412 10.76 31.78 11.22
CA ALA A 412 9.41 32.29 11.29
C ALA A 412 9.42 33.82 11.22
N GLU A 413 8.68 34.36 10.26
CA GLU A 413 8.28 35.77 10.23
C GLU A 413 7.23 35.97 11.36
N PRO A 414 7.36 37.02 12.20
CA PRO A 414 6.55 37.16 13.41
C PRO A 414 5.07 37.34 13.08
N THR A 415 4.23 36.36 13.43
CA THR A 415 2.78 36.43 13.23
C THR A 415 2.06 37.01 14.44
N ASN A 416 1.11 37.91 14.16
CA ASN A 416 0.29 38.65 15.11
C ASN A 416 -0.47 37.77 16.12
N ARG A 417 -0.64 38.31 17.33
CA ARG A 417 -1.26 37.67 18.51
C ARG A 417 -2.67 37.10 18.25
N PRO A 418 -3.06 36.02 18.95
CA PRO A 418 -4.36 35.37 18.77
C PRO A 418 -5.55 36.27 19.16
N HIS A 419 -6.57 36.29 18.29
CA HIS A 419 -7.88 36.89 18.55
C HIS A 419 -8.67 36.03 19.54
N LYS A 420 -9.04 36.58 20.70
CA LYS A 420 -10.13 36.02 21.53
C LYS A 420 -11.45 36.35 20.84
N LEU A 421 -12.19 35.33 20.40
CA LEU A 421 -13.59 35.49 20.01
C LEU A 421 -14.43 35.55 21.29
N GLY A 422 -14.72 36.76 21.76
CA GLY A 422 -15.73 36.98 22.79
C GLY A 422 -17.12 36.74 22.22
N ARG A 423 -17.89 35.87 22.88
CA ARG A 423 -19.33 35.71 22.61
C ARG A 423 -20.03 36.97 23.13
N GLN A 424 -20.45 37.84 22.23
CA GLN A 424 -21.38 38.92 22.54
C GLN A 424 -22.75 38.26 22.79
N MET A 425 -23.14 38.13 24.06
CA MET A 425 -24.53 37.82 24.42
C MET A 425 -25.28 39.13 24.41
N ASP A 426 -26.09 39.34 23.37
CA ASP A 426 -27.12 40.37 23.39
C ASP A 426 -28.20 39.91 24.38
N SER A 427 -28.29 40.64 25.48
CA SER A 427 -29.42 40.60 26.40
C SER A 427 -30.48 41.58 25.92
N GLU A 428 -31.58 41.08 25.38
CA GLU A 428 -32.88 41.75 25.34
C GLU A 428 -33.90 40.92 26.14
#